data_AF-A0A968V5A9-F1
#
_entry.id   AF-A0A968V5A9-F1
#
_cell.length_a   1.000
_cell.length_b   1.000
_cell.length_c   1.000
_cell.angle_alpha   90.00
_cell.angle_beta   90.00
_cell.angle_gamma   90.00
#
_symmetry.space_group_name_H-M   'P 1'
#
loop_
_entity.id
_entity.type
_entity.pdbx_description
1 polymer ?
#
loop_
_entity_poly.entity_id
_entity_poly.type
_entity_poly.pdbx_seq_one_letter_code
_entity_poly.pdbx_strand_id
1 'polypeptide(L)'
;MSNQLFDIIKSQLSEQVVDQLSTQIGNPNKDKTMLATDGIINTLIGALAKNASTPEGVKSLDNALERDHDGSLLDNFLGVLTGNTQAGDRQVDGLGIVMHLLGNQTTGAVDMITKMSGLDRNKTSRLLIMLAPVVLSALGKVKKTKWIGYE
;
A
#
# COMPACT_ATOMS: atom_id res chain seq x y z
N MET A 1 -3.34 16.17 -4.28
CA MET A 1 -3.45 14.72 -4.58
C MET A 1 -2.81 13.88 -3.47
N SER A 2 -1.59 14.21 -3.04
CA SER A 2 -0.91 13.54 -1.92
C SER A 2 -1.72 13.54 -0.62
N ASN A 3 -2.28 14.69 -0.21
CA ASN A 3 -2.99 14.80 1.08
C ASN A 3 -4.22 13.88 1.15
N GLN A 4 -5.09 13.91 0.13
CA GLN A 4 -6.28 13.05 0.09
C GLN A 4 -5.95 11.55 0.07
N LEU A 5 -4.90 11.15 -0.65
CA LEU A 5 -4.44 9.75 -0.66
C LEU A 5 -3.98 9.32 0.73
N PHE A 6 -3.18 10.17 1.39
CA PHE A 6 -2.71 9.93 2.75
C PHE A 6 -3.87 9.84 3.74
N ASP A 7 -4.85 10.75 3.65
CA ASP A 7 -6.02 10.77 4.53
C ASP A 7 -6.87 9.50 4.38
N ILE A 8 -7.10 9.04 3.15
CA ILE A 8 -7.82 7.78 2.89
C ILE A 8 -7.06 6.62 3.52
N ILE A 9 -5.75 6.51 3.30
CA ILE A 9 -4.97 5.40 3.87
C ILE A 9 -4.97 5.46 5.40
N LYS A 10 -4.76 6.64 5.99
CA LYS A 10 -4.79 6.82 7.45
C LYS A 10 -6.15 6.48 8.05
N SER A 11 -7.25 6.79 7.37
CA SER A 11 -8.60 6.40 7.83
C SER A 11 -8.81 4.88 7.90
N GLN A 12 -8.05 4.11 7.12
CA GLN A 12 -8.10 2.64 7.13
C GLN A 12 -7.14 2.00 8.14
N LEU A 13 -6.20 2.76 8.69
CA LEU A 13 -5.23 2.28 9.69
C LEU A 13 -5.78 2.44 11.11
N SER A 14 -6.87 1.73 11.41
CA SER A 14 -7.35 1.60 12.79
C SER A 14 -6.38 0.80 13.66
N GLU A 15 -6.49 0.92 14.98
CA GLU A 15 -5.70 0.12 15.93
C GLU A 15 -5.84 -1.39 15.65
N GLN A 16 -7.06 -1.85 15.33
CA GLN A 16 -7.34 -3.24 14.97
C GLN A 16 -6.58 -3.69 13.71
N VAL A 17 -6.43 -2.81 12.72
CA VAL A 17 -5.66 -3.11 11.50
C VAL A 17 -4.17 -3.20 11.82
N VAL A 18 -3.64 -2.28 12.63
CA VAL A 18 -2.24 -2.33 13.08
C VAL A 18 -1.97 -3.61 13.87
N ASP A 19 -2.89 -4.03 14.71
CA ASP A 19 -2.83 -5.30 15.46
C ASP A 19 -2.77 -6.51 14.53
N GLN A 20 -3.61 -6.52 13.49
CA GLN A 20 -3.63 -7.58 12.51
C GLN A 20 -2.34 -7.61 11.69
N LEU A 21 -1.82 -6.45 11.25
CA LEU A 21 -0.55 -6.35 10.56
C LEU A 21 0.59 -6.88 11.44
N SER A 22 0.60 -6.51 12.71
CA SER A 22 1.58 -6.98 13.70
C SER A 22 1.54 -8.50 13.84
N THR A 23 0.34 -9.08 13.87
CA THR A 23 0.12 -10.53 13.90
C THR A 23 0.62 -11.22 12.63
N GLN A 24 0.27 -10.70 11.45
CA GLN A 24 0.65 -11.27 10.15
C GLN A 24 2.16 -11.28 9.92
N ILE A 25 2.88 -10.27 10.42
CA ILE A 25 4.35 -10.23 10.32
C ILE A 25 5.04 -10.93 11.49
N GLY A 26 4.30 -11.48 12.46
CA GLY A 26 4.87 -12.14 13.64
C GLY A 26 5.70 -11.18 14.51
N ASN A 27 5.23 -9.95 14.69
CA ASN A 27 5.84 -8.96 15.55
C ASN A 27 4.89 -8.59 16.71
N PRO A 28 5.27 -8.79 17.97
CA PRO A 28 4.42 -8.38 19.10
C PRO A 28 4.45 -6.87 19.37
N ASN A 29 5.45 -6.14 18.84
CA ASN A 29 5.62 -4.71 19.14
C ASN A 29 4.83 -3.83 18.13
N LYS A 30 3.63 -3.40 18.54
CA LYS A 30 2.73 -2.58 17.72
C LYS A 30 3.33 -1.22 17.32
N ASP A 31 4.12 -0.59 18.18
CA ASP A 31 4.74 0.71 17.88
C ASP A 31 5.73 0.60 16.71
N LYS A 32 6.55 -0.45 16.70
CA LYS A 32 7.47 -0.72 15.58
C LYS A 32 6.70 -1.03 14.30
N THR A 33 5.61 -1.79 14.40
CA THR A 33 4.72 -2.09 13.26
C THR A 33 4.14 -0.79 12.70
N MET A 34 3.63 0.09 13.55
CA MET A 34 3.06 1.39 13.15
C MET A 34 4.11 2.29 12.48
N LEU A 35 5.30 2.42 13.06
CA LEU A 35 6.40 3.18 12.46
C LEU A 35 6.82 2.64 11.09
N ALA A 36 6.89 1.31 10.95
CA ALA A 36 7.21 0.69 9.67
C ALA A 36 6.11 0.92 8.64
N THR A 37 4.84 0.76 9.02
CA THR A 37 3.66 1.03 8.18
C THR A 37 3.69 2.45 7.64
N ASP A 38 3.96 3.44 8.50
CA ASP A 38 4.05 4.84 8.09
C ASP A 38 5.21 5.10 7.12
N GLY A 39 6.38 4.52 7.39
CA GLY A 39 7.53 4.59 6.49
C GLY A 39 7.26 3.97 5.12
N ILE A 40 6.56 2.84 5.10
CA ILE A 40 6.15 2.13 3.88
C ILE A 40 5.18 2.97 3.07
N ILE A 41 4.13 3.51 3.70
CA ILE A 41 3.11 4.32 3.01
C ILE A 41 3.76 5.55 2.37
N ASN A 42 4.61 6.25 3.11
CA ASN A 42 5.33 7.41 2.58
C ASN A 42 6.22 7.02 1.39
N THR A 43 6.91 5.89 1.49
CA THR A 43 7.76 5.35 0.40
C THR A 43 6.94 5.02 -0.85
N LEU A 44 5.81 4.33 -0.68
CA LEU A 44 4.94 3.93 -1.79
C LEU A 44 4.27 5.15 -2.44
N ILE A 45 3.82 6.14 -1.66
CA ILE A 45 3.29 7.40 -2.20
C ILE A 45 4.37 8.14 -3.00
N GLY A 46 5.60 8.20 -2.51
CA GLY A 46 6.73 8.78 -3.24
C GLY A 46 7.02 8.04 -4.54
N ALA A 47 6.97 6.70 -4.53
CA ALA A 47 7.14 5.88 -5.70
C ALA A 47 6.00 6.09 -6.72
N LEU A 48 4.75 6.18 -6.27
CA LEU A 48 3.61 6.50 -7.13
C LEU A 48 3.76 7.87 -7.78
N ALA A 49 4.15 8.89 -6.99
CA ALA A 49 4.38 10.24 -7.52
C ALA A 49 5.49 10.24 -8.59
N LYS A 50 6.57 9.48 -8.37
CA LYS A 50 7.65 9.30 -9.34
C LYS A 50 7.17 8.58 -10.61
N ASN A 51 6.38 7.53 -10.50
CA ASN A 51 5.85 6.82 -11.66
C ASN A 51 4.84 7.68 -12.43
N ALA A 52 4.02 8.46 -11.73
CA ALA A 52 3.07 9.38 -12.35
C ALA A 52 3.73 10.63 -12.97
N SER A 53 5.06 10.80 -12.86
CA SER A 53 5.76 11.96 -13.44
C SER A 53 6.11 11.78 -14.92
N THR A 54 5.83 10.62 -15.53
CA THR A 54 6.02 10.38 -16.97
C THR A 54 4.72 9.88 -17.61
N PRO A 55 4.47 10.18 -18.90
CA PRO A 55 3.28 9.68 -19.61
C PRO A 55 3.16 8.16 -19.58
N GLU A 56 4.28 7.44 -19.71
CA GLU A 56 4.32 5.98 -19.69
C GLU A 56 3.94 5.42 -18.33
N GLY A 57 4.43 6.03 -17.25
CA GLY A 57 4.12 5.60 -15.90
C GLY A 57 2.68 5.93 -15.50
N VAL A 58 2.13 7.06 -15.95
CA VAL A 58 0.68 7.35 -15.81
C VAL A 58 -0.16 6.27 -16.49
N LYS A 59 0.14 5.94 -17.76
CA LYS A 59 -0.57 4.88 -18.49
C LYS A 59 -0.46 3.53 -17.80
N SER A 60 0.70 3.21 -17.25
CA SER A 60 0.92 1.96 -16.51
C SER A 60 0.09 1.90 -15.23
N LEU A 61 0.06 2.99 -14.46
CA LEU A 61 -0.78 3.11 -13.26
C LEU A 61 -2.25 3.02 -13.63
N ASP A 62 -2.70 3.69 -14.69
CA ASP A 62 -4.08 3.63 -15.15
C ASP A 62 -4.52 2.20 -15.48
N ASN A 63 -3.68 1.45 -16.19
CA ASN A 63 -3.94 0.04 -16.47
C ASN A 63 -4.03 -0.81 -15.20
N ALA A 64 -3.19 -0.55 -14.18
CA ALA A 64 -3.24 -1.28 -12.92
C ALA A 64 -4.52 -0.96 -12.13
N LEU A 65 -4.95 0.32 -12.12
CA LEU A 65 -6.15 0.78 -11.44
C LEU A 65 -7.43 0.26 -12.08
N GLU A 66 -7.51 0.22 -13.42
CA GLU A 66 -8.71 -0.22 -14.15
C GLU A 66 -8.98 -1.72 -14.03
N ARG A 67 -7.93 -2.53 -13.88
CA ARG A 67 -8.06 -3.99 -13.90
C ARG A 67 -8.35 -4.57 -12.53
N ASP A 68 -7.61 -4.12 -11.51
CA ASP A 68 -7.52 -4.87 -10.25
C ASP A 68 -7.58 -3.98 -8.99
N HIS A 69 -7.43 -2.64 -9.10
CA HIS A 69 -7.26 -1.75 -7.95
C HIS A 69 -8.15 -0.50 -7.96
N ASP A 70 -9.45 -0.68 -8.24
CA ASP A 70 -10.44 0.41 -8.34
C ASP A 70 -10.84 1.06 -6.99
N GLY A 71 -10.37 0.48 -5.87
CA GLY A 71 -10.66 0.93 -4.51
C GLY A 71 -11.56 -0.01 -3.70
N SER A 72 -12.16 -1.02 -4.33
CA SER A 72 -13.02 -2.01 -3.66
C SER A 72 -12.34 -2.77 -2.51
N LEU A 73 -11.03 -3.00 -2.61
CA LEU A 73 -10.24 -3.64 -1.54
C LEU A 73 -10.23 -2.86 -0.23
N LEU A 74 -10.37 -1.52 -0.28
CA LEU A 74 -10.37 -0.71 0.93
C LEU A 74 -11.63 -0.95 1.77
N ASP A 75 -12.75 -1.26 1.13
CA ASP A 75 -14.02 -1.45 1.83
C ASP A 75 -14.04 -2.76 2.64
N ASN A 76 -13.09 -3.68 2.39
CA ASN A 76 -12.92 -4.93 3.13
C ASN A 76 -11.46 -5.20 3.53
N PHE A 77 -10.69 -4.15 3.80
CA PHE A 77 -9.24 -4.28 4.02
C PHE A 77 -8.89 -5.25 5.16
N LEU A 78 -9.59 -5.18 6.28
CA LEU A 78 -9.40 -6.09 7.41
C LEU A 78 -9.66 -7.55 7.01
N GLY A 79 -10.72 -7.80 6.24
CA GLY A 79 -11.01 -9.14 5.72
C GLY A 79 -9.86 -9.66 4.86
N VAL A 80 -9.28 -8.81 4.01
CA VAL A 80 -8.17 -9.18 3.11
C VAL A 80 -6.95 -9.59 3.93
N LEU A 81 -6.63 -8.81 4.97
CA LEU A 81 -5.53 -9.13 5.90
C LEU A 81 -5.75 -10.42 6.68
N THR A 82 -6.99 -10.81 6.96
CA THR A 82 -7.32 -12.05 7.68
C THR A 82 -7.55 -13.23 6.74
N GLY A 83 -7.47 -13.04 5.42
CA GLY A 83 -7.76 -14.08 4.42
C GLY A 83 -9.25 -14.42 4.27
N ASN A 84 -10.16 -13.59 4.80
CA ASN A 84 -11.60 -13.84 4.84
C ASN A 84 -12.34 -13.19 3.66
N THR A 85 -11.72 -13.07 2.50
CA THR A 85 -12.31 -12.39 1.34
C THR A 85 -12.22 -13.20 0.08
N GLN A 86 -13.13 -12.92 -0.85
CA GLN A 86 -13.05 -13.37 -2.24
C GLN A 86 -12.32 -12.34 -3.12
N ALA A 87 -11.37 -11.56 -2.58
CA ALA A 87 -10.52 -10.72 -3.40
C ALA A 87 -9.74 -11.60 -4.38
N GLY A 88 -9.74 -11.25 -5.66
CA GLY A 88 -9.01 -12.02 -6.66
C GLY A 88 -7.50 -11.96 -6.43
N ASP A 89 -6.77 -13.04 -6.72
CA ASP A 89 -5.31 -13.15 -6.53
C ASP A 89 -4.52 -11.96 -7.09
N ARG A 90 -5.01 -11.34 -8.17
CA ARG A 90 -4.38 -10.16 -8.79
C ARG A 90 -4.54 -8.88 -7.98
N GLN A 91 -5.69 -8.69 -7.32
CA GLN A 91 -5.92 -7.52 -6.48
C GLN A 91 -5.01 -7.55 -5.24
N VAL A 92 -4.54 -8.72 -4.83
CA VAL A 92 -3.65 -8.91 -3.67
C VAL A 92 -2.19 -9.18 -4.07
N ASP A 93 -1.82 -9.00 -5.36
CA ASP A 93 -0.44 -9.19 -5.84
C ASP A 93 0.48 -8.05 -5.37
N GLY A 94 0.76 -8.02 -4.08
CA GLY A 94 1.61 -7.00 -3.48
C GLY A 94 3.05 -7.04 -3.98
N LEU A 95 3.56 -8.22 -4.35
CA LEU A 95 4.93 -8.35 -4.85
C LEU A 95 5.06 -7.75 -6.25
N GLY A 96 4.13 -8.06 -7.16
CA GLY A 96 4.08 -7.47 -8.49
C GLY A 96 3.98 -5.94 -8.42
N ILE A 97 3.13 -5.41 -7.53
CA ILE A 97 2.99 -3.96 -7.32
C ILE A 97 4.27 -3.34 -6.79
N VAL A 98 4.89 -3.92 -5.76
CA VAL A 98 6.17 -3.42 -5.23
C VAL A 98 7.24 -3.40 -6.31
N MET A 99 7.37 -4.48 -7.09
CA MET A 99 8.35 -4.55 -8.17
C MET A 99 8.07 -3.54 -9.28
N HIS A 100 6.80 -3.27 -9.57
CA HIS A 100 6.42 -2.26 -10.54
C HIS A 100 6.73 -0.83 -10.05
N LEU A 101 6.38 -0.51 -8.81
CA LEU A 101 6.51 0.84 -8.26
C LEU A 101 7.95 1.20 -7.90
N LEU A 102 8.65 0.28 -7.23
CA LEU A 102 9.97 0.52 -6.65
C LEU A 102 11.09 -0.13 -7.47
N GLY A 103 10.83 -1.25 -8.13
CA GLY A 103 11.82 -2.00 -8.90
C GLY A 103 13.11 -2.23 -8.11
N ASN A 104 14.23 -1.76 -8.65
CA ASN A 104 15.56 -1.88 -8.04
C ASN A 104 15.71 -1.11 -6.70
N GLN A 105 14.81 -0.18 -6.38
CA GLN A 105 14.83 0.60 -5.14
C GLN A 105 14.21 -0.16 -3.96
N THR A 106 13.56 -1.31 -4.20
CA THR A 106 12.88 -2.09 -3.17
C THR A 106 13.80 -2.42 -2.00
N THR A 107 15.01 -2.91 -2.27
CA THR A 107 15.99 -3.24 -1.22
C THR A 107 16.38 -2.02 -0.39
N GLY A 108 16.63 -0.89 -1.04
CA GLY A 108 16.99 0.36 -0.35
C GLY A 108 15.86 0.89 0.54
N ALA A 109 14.62 0.82 0.06
CA ALA A 109 13.43 1.16 0.84
C ALA A 109 13.30 0.28 2.08
N VAL A 110 13.35 -1.05 1.91
CA VAL A 110 13.26 -2.00 3.02
C VAL A 110 14.37 -1.73 4.04
N ASP A 111 15.60 -1.48 3.61
CA ASP A 111 16.72 -1.22 4.51
C ASP A 111 16.55 0.08 5.31
N MET A 112 16.05 1.14 4.67
CA MET A 112 15.74 2.39 5.34
C MET A 112 14.65 2.20 6.40
N ILE A 113 13.57 1.51 6.06
CA ILE A 113 12.43 1.28 6.97
C ILE A 113 12.82 0.35 8.12
N THR A 114 13.66 -0.66 7.85
CA THR A 114 14.24 -1.56 8.86
C THR A 114 15.02 -0.74 9.91
N LYS A 115 15.90 0.17 9.45
CA LYS A 115 16.69 1.03 10.35
C LYS A 115 15.83 1.98 11.18
N MET A 116 14.78 2.55 10.57
CA MET A 116 13.90 3.52 11.22
C MET A 116 12.95 2.89 12.25
N SER A 117 12.32 1.77 11.88
CA SER A 117 11.32 1.10 12.73
C SER A 117 11.92 0.11 13.73
N GLY A 118 13.15 -0.36 13.48
CA GLY A 118 13.78 -1.42 14.27
C GLY A 118 13.10 -2.79 14.11
N LEU A 119 12.31 -2.98 13.05
CA LEU A 119 11.90 -4.30 12.57
C LEU A 119 13.05 -4.97 11.80
N ASP A 120 13.06 -6.29 11.74
CA ASP A 120 13.98 -6.99 10.85
C ASP A 120 13.55 -6.89 9.38
N ARG A 121 14.50 -7.13 8.49
CA ARG A 121 14.32 -6.99 7.04
C ARG A 121 13.17 -7.86 6.51
N ASN A 122 13.02 -9.09 7.00
CA ASN A 122 12.00 -10.01 6.48
C ASN A 122 10.59 -9.53 6.84
N LYS A 123 10.39 -9.05 8.08
CA LYS A 123 9.12 -8.47 8.52
C LYS A 123 8.79 -7.19 7.77
N THR A 124 9.79 -6.32 7.57
CA THR A 124 9.64 -5.10 6.78
C THR A 124 9.25 -5.40 5.34
N SER A 125 9.91 -6.37 4.67
CA SER A 125 9.55 -6.78 3.32
C SER A 125 8.13 -7.35 3.23
N ARG A 126 7.73 -8.19 4.19
CA ARG A 126 6.36 -8.73 4.24
C ARG A 126 5.33 -7.62 4.41
N LEU A 127 5.59 -6.68 5.31
CA LEU A 127 4.72 -5.54 5.54
C LEU A 127 4.60 -4.64 4.30
N LEU A 128 5.72 -4.41 3.60
CA LEU A 128 5.76 -3.65 2.35
C LEU A 128 4.88 -4.29 1.28
N ILE A 129 4.97 -5.62 1.11
CA ILE A 129 4.16 -6.38 0.17
C ILE A 129 2.67 -6.31 0.55
N MET A 130 2.31 -6.46 1.84
CA MET A 130 0.91 -6.40 2.29
C MET A 130 0.29 -5.02 2.06
N LEU A 131 1.05 -3.94 2.24
CA LEU A 131 0.55 -2.58 2.14
C LEU A 131 0.50 -2.05 0.69
N ALA A 132 1.28 -2.61 -0.23
CA ALA A 132 1.33 -2.12 -1.61
C ALA A 132 -0.02 -2.14 -2.34
N PRO A 133 -0.84 -3.21 -2.30
CA PRO A 133 -2.18 -3.21 -2.87
C PRO A 133 -3.09 -2.14 -2.27
N VAL A 134 -2.97 -1.89 -0.96
CA VAL A 134 -3.80 -0.93 -0.23
C VAL A 134 -3.55 0.49 -0.71
N VAL A 135 -2.28 0.87 -0.84
CA VAL A 135 -1.90 2.20 -1.33
C VAL A 135 -2.36 2.38 -2.79
N LEU A 136 -2.24 1.34 -3.62
CA LEU A 136 -2.70 1.39 -5.00
C LEU A 136 -4.23 1.46 -5.10
N SER A 137 -4.97 0.69 -4.30
CA SER A 137 -6.43 0.77 -4.20
C SER A 137 -6.91 2.13 -3.68
N ALA A 138 -6.18 2.74 -2.76
CA ALA A 138 -6.46 4.11 -2.31
C ALA A 138 -6.26 5.13 -3.44
N LEU A 139 -5.22 4.97 -4.26
CA LEU A 139 -5.05 5.79 -5.47
C LEU A 139 -6.22 5.60 -6.45
N GLY A 140 -6.68 4.36 -6.65
CA GLY A 140 -7.87 4.06 -7.47
C GLY A 140 -9.13 4.77 -6.95
N LYS A 141 -9.36 4.72 -5.64
CA LYS A 141 -10.48 5.43 -4.98
C LYS A 141 -10.38 6.94 -5.17
N VAL A 142 -9.19 7.54 -5.06
CA VAL A 142 -8.96 8.97 -5.34
C VAL A 142 -9.26 9.30 -6.81
N LYS A 143 -8.77 8.49 -7.76
CA LYS A 143 -9.01 8.68 -9.20
C LYS A 143 -10.52 8.62 -9.51
N LYS A 144 -11.23 7.62 -8.99
CA LYS A 144 -12.67 7.47 -9.14
C LYS A 144 -13.45 8.65 -8.54
N THR A 145 -13.06 9.10 -7.33
CA THR A 145 -13.68 10.25 -6.66
C THR A 145 -13.51 11.55 -7.47
N LYS A 146 -12.35 11.73 -8.11
CA LYS A 146 -12.12 12.87 -9.02
C LYS A 146 -12.96 12.79 -10.29
N TRP A 147 -13.21 11.59 -10.80
CA TRP A 147 -14.04 11.37 -11.99
C TRP A 147 -15.52 11.73 -11.72
N ILE A 148 -16.05 11.35 -10.55
CA ILE A 148 -17.43 11.66 -10.15
C ILE A 148 -17.62 13.10 -9.63
N GLY A 149 -16.54 13.86 -9.45
CA GLY A 149 -16.56 15.25 -9.00
C GLY A 149 -16.70 16.29 -10.11
N TYR A 150 -17.03 15.86 -11.34
CA TYR A 150 -17.41 16.70 -12.46
C TYR A 150 -18.78 16.26 -12.98
N GLU A 151 -19.84 16.63 -12.26
CA GLU A 151 -21.10 17.17 -12.79
C GLU A 151 -21.45 18.42 -11.99
#